data_AF-A0A091HBS7-F1
#
_entry.id   AF-A0A091HBS7-F1
#
_cell.length_a   1.000
_cell.length_b   1.000
_cell.length_c   1.000
_cell.angle_alpha   90.00
_cell.angle_beta   90.00
_cell.angle_gamma   90.00
#
_symmetry.space_group_name_H-M   'P 1'
#
loop_
_entity.id
_entity.type
_entity.pdbx_description
1 polymer ?
#
loop_
_entity_poly.entity_id
_entity_poly.type
_entity_poly.pdbx_seq_one_letter_code
_entity_poly.pdbx_strand_id
1 'polypeptide(L)'
;MTLDMDAVLSDFVRSTGAEPGLARDLLEGKNWDLTAALNDYEQLRQVHTANLPQVFNEGKYYKQQEPEQPPQVTKAERPCLQRQDDIAQEKRLSRGISHASSAIVSLARSHVANECSNEQFPLEMPIYTFQLPDLSVYSEDFRSFIERDLIEQATMVALEQAGRLNWWSTVCTSCKRLLPLATTGDGNCLLHAASLGMWGFHDRDLVLRKALYTMMRSGAEREALKRRWRWQQTQQNKEVCLVYTEEEWEREWNELLKLASSEPRTHFSKNGGTGGGVDNSEDPVYESLEEFHVFVLAHILRRPIVVVADTMLRDSGGEAFAPIPFGGIYLPLEVLPNRCHCSPLVLAYDQAHFSALVSMEQKDQQREQGML
;
A
#
# COMPACT_ATOMS: atom_id res chain seq x y z
N MET A 1 -5.12 -11.17 45.73
CA MET A 1 -5.82 -10.62 44.55
C MET A 1 -4.79 -10.54 43.44
N THR A 2 -4.91 -11.39 42.43
CA THR A 2 -4.10 -11.31 41.22
C THR A 2 -4.51 -10.04 40.49
N LEU A 3 -3.58 -9.09 40.35
CA LEU A 3 -3.80 -7.87 39.57
C LEU A 3 -3.93 -8.27 38.10
N ASP A 4 -5.07 -7.95 37.51
CA ASP A 4 -5.27 -8.07 36.07
C ASP A 4 -4.52 -6.92 35.38
N MET A 5 -3.30 -7.21 34.93
CA MET A 5 -2.37 -6.24 34.34
C MET A 5 -2.99 -5.60 33.08
N ASP A 6 -3.75 -6.36 32.29
CA ASP A 6 -4.37 -5.84 31.07
C ASP A 6 -5.51 -4.87 31.38
N ALA A 7 -6.24 -5.10 32.47
CA ALA A 7 -7.25 -4.15 32.96
C ALA A 7 -6.60 -2.86 33.48
N VAL A 8 -5.49 -2.95 34.21
CA VAL A 8 -4.76 -1.77 34.73
C VAL A 8 -4.15 -0.95 33.59
N LEU A 9 -3.58 -1.59 32.57
CA LEU A 9 -3.06 -0.91 31.39
C LEU A 9 -4.18 -0.21 30.60
N SER A 10 -5.30 -0.90 30.41
CA SER A 10 -6.47 -0.34 29.70
C SER A 10 -7.05 0.87 30.46
N ASP A 11 -7.13 0.80 31.78
CA ASP A 11 -7.60 1.90 32.62
C ASP A 11 -6.63 3.09 32.61
N PHE A 12 -5.33 2.84 32.59
CA PHE A 12 -4.31 3.88 32.49
C PHE A 12 -4.36 4.60 31.13
N VAL A 13 -4.38 3.86 30.03
CA VAL A 13 -4.47 4.43 28.66
C VAL A 13 -5.77 5.22 28.49
N ARG A 14 -6.89 4.67 28.97
CA ARG A 14 -8.20 5.34 28.92
C ARG A 14 -8.25 6.63 29.74
N SER A 15 -7.58 6.68 30.90
CA SER A 15 -7.61 7.85 31.79
C SER A 15 -6.62 8.94 31.39
N THR A 16 -5.50 8.58 30.75
CA THR A 16 -4.41 9.52 30.43
C THR A 16 -4.32 9.91 28.96
N GLY A 17 -4.88 9.10 28.06
CA GLY A 17 -4.68 9.21 26.62
C GLY A 17 -3.24 8.89 26.18
N ALA A 18 -2.41 8.34 27.07
CA ALA A 18 -1.03 7.99 26.76
C ALA A 18 -0.96 6.86 25.72
N GLU A 19 0.07 6.88 24.86
CA GLU A 19 0.30 5.75 23.95
C GLU A 19 0.51 4.45 24.75
N PRO A 20 -0.03 3.30 24.27
CA PRO A 20 0.02 2.04 25.02
C PRO A 20 1.44 1.59 25.42
N GLY A 21 2.46 1.90 24.62
CA GLY A 21 3.86 1.61 24.95
C GLY A 21 4.35 2.41 26.16
N LEU A 22 4.16 3.74 26.13
CA LEU A 22 4.54 4.63 27.25
C LEU A 22 3.75 4.32 28.53
N ALA A 23 2.46 4.03 28.39
CA ALA A 23 1.60 3.61 29.51
C ALA A 23 2.14 2.34 30.18
N ARG A 24 2.58 1.36 29.38
CA ARG A 24 3.15 0.12 29.87
C ARG A 24 4.50 0.34 30.56
N ASP A 25 5.38 1.15 29.98
CA ASP A 25 6.68 1.45 30.57
C ASP A 25 6.55 2.17 31.94
N LEU A 26 5.60 3.11 32.05
CA LEU A 26 5.33 3.82 33.31
C LEU A 26 4.71 2.90 34.37
N LEU A 27 3.81 2.01 33.96
CA LEU A 27 3.22 1.02 34.85
C LEU A 27 4.25 -0.02 35.30
N GLU A 28 5.05 -0.58 34.39
CA GLU A 28 6.11 -1.53 34.72
C GLU A 28 7.17 -0.89 35.64
N GLY A 29 7.56 0.36 35.37
CA GLY A 29 8.49 1.12 36.22
C GLY A 29 7.98 1.39 37.63
N LYS A 30 6.67 1.30 37.87
CA LYS A 30 6.02 1.43 39.19
C LYS A 30 5.44 0.14 39.72
N ASN A 31 5.87 -1.02 39.22
CA ASN A 31 5.35 -2.33 39.61
C ASN A 31 3.81 -2.43 39.53
N TRP A 32 3.23 -1.84 38.47
CA TRP A 32 1.79 -1.81 38.20
C TRP A 32 0.96 -1.03 39.24
N ASP A 33 1.58 -0.12 39.99
CA ASP A 33 0.88 0.86 40.82
C ASP A 33 0.33 2.00 39.94
N LEU A 34 -0.98 1.94 39.67
CA LEU A 34 -1.72 2.90 38.85
C LEU A 34 -1.57 4.35 39.36
N THR A 35 -1.58 4.56 40.69
CA THR A 35 -1.55 5.92 41.26
C THR A 35 -0.16 6.53 41.14
N ALA A 36 0.88 5.72 41.34
CA ALA A 36 2.27 6.15 41.15
C ALA A 36 2.58 6.43 39.68
N ALA A 37 2.09 5.61 38.75
CA ALA A 37 2.29 5.81 37.32
C ALA A 37 1.57 7.08 36.81
N LEU A 38 0.39 7.42 37.36
CA LEU A 38 -0.36 8.61 36.96
C LEU A 38 0.37 9.90 37.37
N ASN A 39 0.97 9.90 38.57
CA ASN A 39 1.78 11.03 39.03
C ASN A 39 3.02 11.27 38.16
N ASP A 40 3.72 10.19 37.75
CA ASP A 40 4.88 10.30 36.86
C ASP A 40 4.47 10.81 35.46
N TYR A 41 3.32 10.38 34.95
CA TYR A 41 2.76 10.86 33.69
C TYR A 41 2.41 12.36 33.74
N GLU A 42 1.81 12.83 34.83
CA GLU A 42 1.49 14.25 35.01
C GLU A 42 2.75 15.13 35.09
N GLN A 43 3.83 14.64 35.71
CA GLN A 43 5.11 15.35 35.74
C GLN A 43 5.75 15.43 34.35
N LEU A 44 5.74 14.33 33.58
CA LEU A 44 6.23 14.31 32.20
C LEU A 44 5.46 15.29 31.30
N ARG A 45 4.14 15.40 31.48
CA ARG A 45 3.29 16.34 30.74
C ARG A 45 3.63 17.82 31.06
N GLN A 46 3.94 18.13 32.32
CA GLN A 46 4.34 19.48 32.72
C GLN A 46 5.69 19.90 32.14
N VAL A 47 6.65 18.97 32.01
CA VAL A 47 7.98 19.24 31.43
C VAL A 47 7.91 19.53 29.93
N HIS A 48 6.99 18.89 29.20
CA HIS A 48 6.81 19.14 27.75
C HIS A 48 6.14 20.49 27.45
N THR A 49 5.35 21.02 28.38
CA THR A 49 4.66 22.32 28.18
C THR A 49 5.59 23.52 28.43
N ALA A 50 6.67 23.34 29.20
CA ALA A 50 7.60 24.41 29.58
C ALA A 50 8.71 24.71 28.54
N ASN A 51 8.84 23.93 27.47
CA ASN A 51 9.96 24.00 26.52
C ASN A 51 9.62 24.58 25.13
N LEU A 52 8.54 25.35 24.99
CA LEU A 52 8.21 26.04 23.74
C LEU A 52 8.81 27.47 23.70
N PRO A 53 9.59 27.85 22.65
CA PRO A 53 10.11 29.21 22.51
C PRO A 53 9.00 30.23 22.22
N GLN A 54 9.11 31.41 22.83
CA GLN A 54 8.34 32.62 22.49
C GLN A 54 8.79 33.24 21.15
N VAL A 55 7.97 34.18 20.66
CA VAL A 55 8.11 35.13 19.52
C VAL A 55 7.72 34.56 18.14
N PHE A 56 6.77 35.09 17.36
CA PHE A 56 6.32 36.47 17.08
C PHE A 56 4.85 36.48 16.63
N ASN A 57 4.03 37.40 17.14
CA ASN A 57 3.40 38.39 16.26
C ASN A 57 2.93 39.60 17.06
N GLU A 58 3.50 40.75 16.72
CA GLU A 58 3.13 42.07 17.22
C GLU A 58 1.77 42.47 16.65
N GLY A 59 0.85 42.88 17.51
CA GLY A 59 -0.45 43.44 17.14
C GLY A 59 -0.86 44.46 18.18
N LYS A 60 -0.63 45.73 17.86
CA LYS A 60 -0.76 46.92 18.71
C LYS A 60 -2.14 47.06 19.39
N TYR A 61 -2.09 47.37 20.67
CA TYR A 61 -3.19 47.89 21.50
C TYR A 61 -3.71 49.24 21.01
N TYR A 62 -5.03 49.46 21.10
CA TYR A 62 -5.61 50.76 21.45
C TYR A 62 -6.35 50.66 22.80
N LYS A 63 -6.04 51.60 23.68
CA LYS A 63 -6.52 51.77 25.07
C LYS A 63 -7.88 52.49 25.16
N GLN A 64 -8.60 52.25 26.26
CA GLN A 64 -9.25 53.19 27.23
C GLN A 64 -10.38 52.43 27.96
N GLN A 65 -10.69 52.52 29.26
CA GLN A 65 -10.35 53.41 30.40
C GLN A 65 -10.74 52.69 31.73
N GLU A 66 -10.03 52.99 32.82
CA GLU A 66 -10.34 52.66 34.23
C GLU A 66 -11.35 53.67 34.84
N PRO A 67 -12.08 53.36 35.96
CA PRO A 67 -11.51 53.57 37.32
C PRO A 67 -11.96 52.59 38.45
N GLU A 68 -10.97 52.32 39.33
CA GLU A 68 -10.99 52.18 40.81
C GLU A 68 -11.64 50.97 41.55
N GLN A 69 -10.99 50.62 42.68
CA GLN A 69 -10.92 49.35 43.44
C GLN A 69 -11.86 49.30 44.71
N PRO A 70 -11.66 48.39 45.72
CA PRO A 70 -12.07 46.97 45.88
C PRO A 70 -12.86 46.78 47.24
N PRO A 71 -12.88 45.63 47.97
CA PRO A 71 -12.76 44.19 47.66
C PRO A 71 -13.94 43.32 48.24
N GLN A 72 -13.88 42.01 47.93
CA GLN A 72 -14.22 40.83 48.78
C GLN A 72 -15.25 39.80 48.25
N VAL A 73 -14.68 38.73 47.67
CA VAL A 73 -14.89 37.28 47.91
C VAL A 73 -16.26 36.83 48.48
N THR A 74 -17.06 36.13 47.68
CA THR A 74 -17.41 34.69 47.83
C THR A 74 -18.48 34.22 46.83
N LYS A 75 -18.19 33.08 46.19
CA LYS A 75 -19.08 32.03 45.64
C LYS A 75 -20.57 32.33 45.41
N ALA A 76 -21.02 32.25 44.14
CA ALA A 76 -22.13 31.39 43.70
C ALA A 76 -22.24 31.34 42.16
N GLU A 77 -22.40 30.12 41.65
CA GLU A 77 -23.28 29.70 40.55
C GLU A 77 -23.33 30.54 39.25
N ARG A 78 -22.79 29.98 38.16
CA ARG A 78 -23.17 30.33 36.78
C ARG A 78 -24.29 29.41 36.30
N PRO A 79 -25.41 29.96 35.79
CA PRO A 79 -26.32 29.23 34.93
C PRO A 79 -25.74 29.04 33.52
N CYS A 80 -26.15 27.94 32.90
CA CYS A 80 -25.89 27.51 31.55
C CYS A 80 -26.09 28.62 30.49
N LEU A 81 -25.09 28.78 29.61
CA LEU A 81 -25.30 29.22 28.22
C LEU A 81 -24.57 28.24 27.30
N GLN A 82 -25.32 27.82 26.29
CA GLN A 82 -25.09 26.70 25.39
C GLN A 82 -23.87 26.84 24.47
N ARG A 83 -23.20 25.68 24.31
CA ARG A 83 -22.62 25.09 23.09
C ARG A 83 -21.80 25.99 22.15
N GLN A 84 -20.50 25.73 22.13
CA GLN A 84 -19.80 25.37 20.89
C GLN A 84 -18.52 24.61 21.26
N ASP A 85 -18.64 23.29 21.41
CA ASP A 85 -17.48 22.41 21.49
C ASP A 85 -16.91 22.25 20.08
N ASP A 86 -15.63 22.60 19.93
CA ASP A 86 -14.82 22.38 18.75
C ASP A 86 -14.73 20.89 18.40
N ILE A 87 -15.24 20.55 17.22
CA ILE A 87 -15.13 19.23 16.58
C ILE A 87 -13.88 19.24 15.70
N ALA A 88 -12.84 18.44 16.04
CA ALA A 88 -11.78 18.03 15.10
C ALA A 88 -10.95 16.85 15.64
N GLN A 89 -11.47 15.62 15.54
CA GLN A 89 -10.65 14.41 15.45
C GLN A 89 -10.33 14.19 13.95
N GLU A 90 -9.08 14.38 13.55
CA GLU A 90 -8.69 14.77 12.18
C GLU A 90 -8.26 13.60 11.24
N LYS A 91 -8.97 13.53 10.10
CA LYS A 91 -8.83 12.86 8.77
C LYS A 91 -7.93 11.61 8.61
N ARG A 92 -8.53 10.47 8.25
CA ARG A 92 -7.85 9.16 8.21
C ARG A 92 -7.92 8.39 6.88
N LEU A 93 -6.76 8.26 6.26
CA LEU A 93 -6.31 7.13 5.45
C LEU A 93 -4.83 6.89 5.85
N SER A 94 -4.32 5.68 5.68
CA SER A 94 -2.89 5.42 5.90
C SER A 94 -2.40 4.34 4.93
N ARG A 95 -2.66 4.63 3.66
CA ARG A 95 -2.16 4.04 2.41
C ARG A 95 -2.99 2.95 1.79
N GLY A 96 -4.16 3.37 1.33
CA GLY A 96 -4.92 2.66 0.32
C GLY A 96 -6.38 2.44 0.70
N ILE A 97 -7.18 2.15 -0.32
CA ILE A 97 -8.63 1.98 -0.22
C ILE A 97 -9.00 0.89 0.81
N SER A 98 -8.15 -0.13 0.94
CA SER A 98 -8.28 -1.21 1.93
C SER A 98 -8.44 -0.71 3.38
N HIS A 99 -7.92 0.47 3.72
CA HIS A 99 -7.99 1.05 5.05
C HIS A 99 -9.23 1.94 5.27
N ALA A 100 -9.95 2.30 4.21
CA ALA A 100 -11.16 3.09 4.31
C ALA A 100 -12.32 2.31 4.96
N SER A 101 -12.42 1.00 4.69
CA SER A 101 -13.37 0.09 5.35
C SER A 101 -12.85 -1.34 5.36
N SER A 102 -12.21 -1.74 6.47
CA SER A 102 -11.63 -3.07 6.62
C SER A 102 -12.66 -4.20 6.50
N ALA A 103 -13.89 -3.98 6.99
CA ALA A 103 -14.97 -4.97 6.95
C ALA A 103 -15.46 -5.27 5.52
N ILE A 104 -15.71 -4.22 4.72
CA ILE A 104 -16.16 -4.37 3.32
C ILE A 104 -15.07 -5.03 2.50
N VAL A 105 -13.82 -4.59 2.67
CA VAL A 105 -12.69 -5.09 1.90
C VAL A 105 -12.38 -6.55 2.28
N SER A 106 -12.51 -6.92 3.55
CA SER A 106 -12.38 -8.31 4.00
C SER A 106 -13.44 -9.22 3.38
N LEU A 107 -14.70 -8.76 3.30
CA LEU A 107 -15.77 -9.49 2.62
C LEU A 107 -15.52 -9.63 1.11
N ALA A 108 -15.03 -8.57 0.46
CA ALA A 108 -14.69 -8.62 -0.95
C ALA A 108 -13.55 -9.61 -1.24
N ARG A 109 -12.52 -9.65 -0.39
CA ARG A 109 -11.44 -10.64 -0.49
C ARG A 109 -11.91 -12.07 -0.31
N SER A 110 -12.77 -12.34 0.69
CA SER A 110 -13.28 -13.70 0.93
C SER A 110 -14.13 -14.22 -0.23
N HIS A 111 -14.87 -13.34 -0.91
CA HIS A 111 -15.58 -13.70 -2.13
C HIS A 111 -14.63 -14.16 -3.23
N VAL A 112 -13.59 -13.37 -3.53
CA VAL A 112 -12.57 -13.71 -4.54
C VAL A 112 -11.82 -14.99 -4.18
N ALA A 113 -11.50 -15.19 -2.90
CA ALA A 113 -10.83 -16.40 -2.44
C ALA A 113 -11.70 -17.66 -2.63
N ASN A 114 -13.00 -17.58 -2.35
CA ASN A 114 -13.93 -18.69 -2.52
C ASN A 114 -14.09 -19.09 -3.99
N GLU A 115 -14.19 -18.10 -4.89
CA GLU A 115 -14.22 -18.35 -6.34
C GLU A 115 -12.92 -19.02 -6.82
N CYS A 116 -11.78 -18.67 -6.22
CA CYS A 116 -10.48 -19.26 -6.52
C CYS A 116 -10.32 -20.71 -6.02
N SER A 117 -10.99 -21.10 -4.93
CA SER A 117 -10.87 -22.44 -4.33
C SER A 117 -11.62 -23.56 -5.08
N ASN A 118 -12.55 -23.22 -5.96
CA ASN A 118 -13.39 -24.20 -6.66
C ASN A 118 -12.67 -24.86 -7.85
N GLU A 119 -11.41 -25.31 -7.72
CA GLU A 119 -10.62 -26.28 -8.54
C GLU A 119 -10.79 -26.27 -10.09
N GLN A 120 -11.47 -25.29 -10.68
CA GLN A 120 -11.77 -25.16 -12.10
C GLN A 120 -11.25 -23.80 -12.54
N PHE A 121 -9.97 -23.74 -12.89
CA PHE A 121 -9.48 -22.67 -13.75
C PHE A 121 -10.37 -22.61 -15.01
N PRO A 122 -11.03 -21.48 -15.32
CA PRO A 122 -10.66 -20.10 -15.00
C PRO A 122 -11.29 -19.52 -13.74
N LEU A 123 -10.51 -18.66 -13.08
CA LEU A 123 -11.02 -17.57 -12.27
C LEU A 123 -11.95 -16.71 -13.12
N GLU A 124 -13.20 -16.52 -12.70
CA GLU A 124 -14.09 -15.52 -13.30
C GLU A 124 -13.62 -14.13 -12.85
N MET A 125 -12.63 -13.60 -13.57
CA MET A 125 -12.01 -12.32 -13.27
C MET A 125 -12.89 -11.17 -13.79
N PRO A 126 -12.96 -10.03 -13.07
CA PRO A 126 -13.71 -8.89 -13.55
C PRO A 126 -13.15 -8.39 -14.89
N ILE A 127 -14.04 -8.16 -15.85
CA ILE A 127 -13.71 -7.60 -17.17
C ILE A 127 -13.29 -6.13 -17.04
N TYR A 128 -13.75 -5.47 -15.98
CA TYR A 128 -13.56 -4.04 -15.75
C TYR A 128 -12.19 -3.74 -15.12
N THR A 129 -11.73 -2.51 -15.30
CA THR A 129 -10.58 -1.94 -14.59
C THR A 129 -11.11 -0.98 -13.55
N PHE A 130 -10.57 -1.04 -12.34
CA PHE A 130 -10.89 -0.09 -11.29
C PHE A 130 -10.65 1.35 -11.77
N GLN A 131 -11.56 2.27 -11.44
CA GLN A 131 -11.44 3.69 -11.72
C GLN A 131 -11.62 4.47 -10.42
N LEU A 132 -10.88 5.56 -10.31
CA LEU A 132 -11.07 6.49 -9.20
C LEU A 132 -12.31 7.37 -9.47
N PRO A 133 -13.11 7.67 -8.45
CA PRO A 133 -14.16 8.67 -8.59
C PRO A 133 -13.56 10.02 -8.98
N ASP A 134 -14.35 10.89 -9.60
CA ASP A 134 -13.90 12.24 -9.96
C ASP A 134 -13.55 13.05 -8.71
N LEU A 135 -12.27 13.11 -8.36
CA LEU A 135 -11.79 13.83 -7.18
C LEU A 135 -11.83 15.36 -7.38
N SER A 136 -12.01 15.84 -8.62
CA SER A 136 -12.04 17.28 -8.92
C SER A 136 -13.29 17.98 -8.40
N VAL A 137 -14.33 17.22 -8.01
CA VAL A 137 -15.56 17.76 -7.44
C VAL A 137 -15.42 18.18 -5.97
N TYR A 138 -14.34 17.79 -5.30
CA TYR A 138 -14.10 18.06 -3.90
C TYR A 138 -13.13 19.25 -3.70
N SER A 139 -13.06 19.77 -2.46
CA SER A 139 -12.14 20.87 -2.13
C SER A 139 -10.67 20.47 -2.35
N GLU A 140 -9.84 21.45 -2.67
CA GLU A 140 -8.41 21.24 -2.92
C GLU A 140 -7.72 20.54 -1.74
N ASP A 141 -7.98 20.99 -0.50
CA ASP A 141 -7.42 20.37 0.71
C ASP A 141 -7.81 18.90 0.86
N PHE A 142 -9.04 18.52 0.51
CA PHE A 142 -9.48 17.14 0.58
C PHE A 142 -8.88 16.31 -0.56
N ARG A 143 -8.88 16.84 -1.78
CA ARG A 143 -8.27 16.19 -2.94
C ARG A 143 -6.79 15.91 -2.69
N SER A 144 -6.02 16.91 -2.23
CA SER A 144 -4.60 16.74 -1.92
C SER A 144 -4.36 15.75 -0.78
N PHE A 145 -5.24 15.68 0.22
CA PHE A 145 -5.16 14.65 1.28
C PHE A 145 -5.33 13.23 0.70
N ILE A 146 -6.33 13.03 -0.16
CA ILE A 146 -6.61 11.73 -0.78
C ILE A 146 -5.50 11.35 -1.78
N GLU A 147 -5.08 12.28 -2.64
CA GLU A 147 -4.02 12.04 -3.61
C GLU A 147 -2.72 11.63 -2.92
N ARG A 148 -2.34 12.31 -1.83
CA ARG A 148 -1.14 11.98 -1.06
C ARG A 148 -1.16 10.56 -0.47
N ASP A 149 -2.34 10.03 -0.15
CA ASP A 149 -2.46 8.70 0.46
C ASP A 149 -2.66 7.57 -0.56
N LEU A 150 -3.45 7.82 -1.61
CA LEU A 150 -3.82 6.82 -2.60
C LEU A 150 -2.86 6.71 -3.77
N ILE A 151 -2.12 7.77 -4.09
CA ILE A 151 -1.32 7.86 -5.31
C ILE A 151 0.17 7.73 -4.99
N GLU A 152 0.86 6.88 -5.74
CA GLU A 152 2.31 6.76 -5.65
C GLU A 152 2.99 7.92 -6.39
N GLN A 153 3.10 9.05 -5.70
CA GLN A 153 3.53 10.33 -6.29
C GLN A 153 4.95 10.25 -6.86
N ALA A 154 5.86 9.51 -6.22
CA ALA A 154 7.23 9.34 -6.69
C ALA A 154 7.28 8.66 -8.07
N THR A 155 6.60 7.51 -8.21
CA THR A 155 6.47 6.78 -9.48
C THR A 155 5.80 7.63 -10.56
N MET A 156 4.74 8.37 -10.22
CA MET A 156 4.08 9.25 -11.18
C MET A 156 5.04 10.29 -11.74
N VAL A 157 5.70 11.04 -10.85
CA VAL A 157 6.60 12.13 -11.24
C VAL A 157 7.77 11.58 -12.05
N ALA A 158 8.39 10.48 -11.61
CA ALA A 158 9.52 9.87 -12.31
C ALA A 158 9.15 9.44 -13.74
N LEU A 159 8.05 8.70 -13.91
CA LEU A 159 7.64 8.20 -15.23
C LEU A 159 7.09 9.30 -16.15
N GLU A 160 6.44 10.33 -15.62
CA GLU A 160 6.00 11.49 -16.42
C GLU A 160 7.21 12.32 -16.89
N GLN A 161 8.17 12.59 -16.01
CA GLN A 161 9.40 13.32 -16.37
C GLN A 161 10.27 12.55 -17.36
N ALA A 162 10.32 11.22 -17.24
CA ALA A 162 10.99 10.34 -18.21
C ALA A 162 10.23 10.22 -19.56
N GLY A 163 9.06 10.85 -19.70
CA GLY A 163 8.26 10.79 -20.92
C GLY A 163 7.64 9.41 -21.19
N ARG A 164 7.46 8.59 -20.14
CA ARG A 164 6.93 7.22 -20.23
C ARG A 164 5.45 7.14 -19.89
N LEU A 165 5.01 7.93 -18.91
CA LEU A 165 3.62 7.99 -18.45
C LEU A 165 2.96 9.29 -18.92
N ASN A 166 1.69 9.21 -19.32
CA ASN A 166 0.81 10.34 -19.64
C ASN A 166 1.28 11.30 -20.75
N TRP A 167 2.37 11.01 -21.47
CA TRP A 167 2.80 11.80 -22.64
C TRP A 167 1.70 11.92 -23.71
N TRP A 168 0.87 10.88 -23.85
CA TRP A 168 -0.27 10.84 -24.77
C TRP A 168 -1.36 11.87 -24.47
N SER A 169 -1.50 12.32 -23.22
CA SER A 169 -2.53 13.28 -22.83
C SER A 169 -2.39 14.63 -23.54
N THR A 170 -1.17 14.96 -23.99
CA THR A 170 -0.87 16.18 -24.76
C THR A 170 -1.17 16.01 -26.26
N VAL A 171 -1.19 14.76 -26.75
CA VAL A 171 -1.31 14.43 -28.18
C VAL A 171 -2.74 14.01 -28.54
N CYS A 172 -3.46 13.40 -27.60
CA CYS A 172 -4.78 12.85 -27.81
C CYS A 172 -5.72 13.26 -26.66
N THR A 173 -6.63 14.18 -26.94
CA THR A 173 -7.57 14.72 -25.94
C THR A 173 -8.58 13.69 -25.42
N SER A 174 -8.80 12.59 -26.15
CA SER A 174 -9.65 11.49 -25.70
C SER A 174 -8.93 10.45 -24.83
N CYS A 175 -7.59 10.48 -24.78
CA CYS A 175 -6.84 9.56 -23.93
C CYS A 175 -6.76 10.10 -22.50
N LYS A 176 -7.30 9.34 -21.55
CA LYS A 176 -7.30 9.72 -20.13
C LYS A 176 -5.89 9.72 -19.54
N ARG A 177 -5.67 10.62 -18.58
CA ARG A 177 -4.52 10.55 -17.68
C ARG A 177 -4.68 9.34 -16.77
N LEU A 178 -3.59 8.62 -16.53
CA LEU A 178 -3.52 7.48 -15.62
C LEU A 178 -2.75 7.87 -14.37
N LEU A 179 -3.20 7.36 -13.23
CA LEU A 179 -2.64 7.62 -11.91
C LEU A 179 -2.15 6.29 -11.31
N PRO A 180 -0.90 6.20 -10.82
CA PRO A 180 -0.40 5.01 -10.14
C PRO A 180 -0.95 4.94 -8.70
N LEU A 181 -1.69 3.89 -8.37
CA LEU A 181 -2.16 3.63 -7.01
C LEU A 181 -1.02 3.11 -6.12
N ALA A 182 -0.96 3.60 -4.89
CA ALA A 182 0.01 3.19 -3.88
C ALA A 182 -0.13 1.70 -3.50
N THR A 183 0.99 0.99 -3.50
CA THR A 183 1.09 -0.40 -3.01
C THR A 183 2.10 -0.51 -1.86
N THR A 184 1.97 -1.56 -1.05
CA THR A 184 2.91 -1.85 0.03
C THR A 184 4.21 -2.46 -0.50
N GLY A 185 5.32 -2.12 0.15
CA GLY A 185 6.66 -2.61 -0.17
C GLY A 185 7.03 -3.91 0.54
N ASP A 186 6.08 -4.83 0.70
CA ASP A 186 6.26 -6.12 1.38
C ASP A 186 6.76 -7.23 0.45
N GLY A 187 7.20 -6.90 -0.77
CA GLY A 187 7.60 -7.86 -1.80
C GLY A 187 6.44 -8.48 -2.59
N ASN A 188 5.19 -8.16 -2.25
CA ASN A 188 4.00 -8.61 -2.99
C ASN A 188 3.40 -7.53 -3.92
N CYS A 189 4.14 -6.46 -4.19
CA CYS A 189 3.66 -5.25 -4.89
C CYS A 189 3.06 -5.54 -6.27
N LEU A 190 3.60 -6.48 -7.07
CA LEU A 190 3.03 -6.86 -8.37
C LEU A 190 1.58 -7.35 -8.24
N LEU A 191 1.35 -8.21 -7.25
CA LEU A 191 0.06 -8.86 -7.03
C LEU A 191 -0.91 -7.93 -6.32
N HIS A 192 -0.40 -7.06 -5.45
CA HIS A 192 -1.16 -5.92 -4.96
C HIS A 192 -1.61 -4.98 -6.08
N ALA A 193 -0.72 -4.60 -7.00
CA ALA A 193 -1.06 -3.74 -8.13
C ALA A 193 -2.11 -4.38 -9.05
N ALA A 194 -1.96 -5.68 -9.36
CA ALA A 194 -2.96 -6.39 -10.14
C ALA A 194 -4.33 -6.46 -9.45
N SER A 195 -4.34 -6.77 -8.16
CA SER A 195 -5.56 -6.83 -7.35
C SER A 195 -6.24 -5.47 -7.23
N LEU A 196 -5.47 -4.39 -7.02
CA LEU A 196 -5.98 -3.02 -7.01
C LEU A 196 -6.57 -2.62 -8.36
N GLY A 197 -5.88 -2.92 -9.46
CA GLY A 197 -6.33 -2.56 -10.80
C GLY A 197 -7.62 -3.28 -11.24
N MET A 198 -7.94 -4.41 -10.62
CA MET A 198 -9.16 -5.18 -10.90
C MET A 198 -10.29 -4.91 -9.90
N TRP A 199 -9.98 -4.92 -8.60
CA TRP A 199 -10.97 -4.91 -7.52
C TRP A 199 -10.86 -3.72 -6.56
N GLY A 200 -9.79 -2.94 -6.62
CA GLY A 200 -9.58 -1.79 -5.73
C GLY A 200 -9.08 -2.14 -4.32
N PHE A 201 -8.61 -3.38 -4.08
CA PHE A 201 -7.95 -3.76 -2.82
C PHE A 201 -6.66 -4.55 -3.04
N HIS A 202 -5.82 -4.62 -2.01
CA HIS A 202 -4.55 -5.34 -2.03
C HIS A 202 -4.75 -6.86 -1.86
N ASP A 203 -3.95 -7.68 -2.55
CA ASP A 203 -3.83 -9.15 -2.37
C ASP A 203 -3.24 -9.56 -1.00
N ARG A 204 -3.91 -9.21 0.11
CA ARG A 204 -3.44 -9.48 1.48
C ARG A 204 -3.57 -10.95 1.89
N ASP A 205 -4.52 -11.68 1.28
CA ASP A 205 -4.74 -13.11 1.56
C ASP A 205 -3.88 -14.03 0.66
N LEU A 206 -3.03 -13.41 -0.17
CA LEU A 206 -2.09 -14.05 -1.10
C LEU A 206 -2.78 -14.97 -2.12
N VAL A 207 -4.01 -14.65 -2.52
CA VAL A 207 -4.79 -15.46 -3.46
C VAL A 207 -4.08 -15.49 -4.81
N LEU A 208 -3.69 -14.32 -5.32
CA LEU A 208 -2.96 -14.24 -6.58
C LEU A 208 -1.57 -14.86 -6.46
N ARG A 209 -0.89 -14.70 -5.31
CA ARG A 209 0.46 -15.26 -5.11
C ARG A 209 0.43 -16.79 -5.11
N LYS A 210 -0.52 -17.38 -4.40
CA LYS A 210 -0.74 -18.83 -4.37
C LYS A 210 -1.14 -19.35 -5.76
N ALA A 211 -2.01 -18.65 -6.49
CA ALA A 211 -2.38 -19.04 -7.85
C ALA A 211 -1.16 -19.03 -8.80
N LEU A 212 -0.27 -18.04 -8.65
CA LEU A 212 0.93 -17.89 -9.45
C LEU A 212 1.94 -19.00 -9.18
N TYR A 213 2.21 -19.27 -7.90
CA TYR A 213 3.03 -20.41 -7.50
C TYR A 213 2.45 -21.74 -8.02
N THR A 214 1.15 -21.98 -7.83
CA THR A 214 0.48 -23.21 -8.27
C THR A 214 0.55 -23.41 -9.79
N MET A 215 0.33 -22.36 -10.58
CA MET A 215 0.43 -22.44 -12.05
C MET A 215 1.84 -22.83 -12.49
N MET A 216 2.88 -22.27 -11.87
CA MET A 216 4.27 -22.60 -12.19
C MET A 216 4.69 -23.98 -11.66
N ARG A 217 4.15 -24.40 -10.51
CA ARG A 217 4.51 -25.66 -9.87
C ARG A 217 3.84 -26.87 -10.53
N SER A 218 2.55 -26.77 -10.82
CA SER A 218 1.73 -27.92 -11.27
C SER A 218 0.59 -27.55 -12.22
N GLY A 219 0.57 -26.34 -12.78
CA GLY A 219 -0.43 -25.93 -13.78
C GLY A 219 -0.30 -26.71 -15.09
N ALA A 220 -1.42 -26.83 -15.82
CA ALA A 220 -1.45 -27.54 -17.10
C ALA A 220 -0.53 -26.89 -18.15
N GLU A 221 -0.40 -25.55 -18.11
CA GLU A 221 0.42 -24.76 -19.02
C GLU A 221 1.91 -24.67 -18.59
N ARG A 222 2.28 -25.22 -17.42
CA ARG A 222 3.63 -25.11 -16.81
C ARG A 222 4.75 -25.35 -17.81
N GLU A 223 4.72 -26.48 -18.52
CA GLU A 223 5.81 -26.87 -19.41
C GLU A 223 5.93 -25.94 -20.62
N ALA A 224 4.81 -25.37 -21.09
CA ALA A 224 4.85 -24.39 -22.18
C ALA A 224 5.39 -23.04 -21.70
N LEU A 225 4.96 -22.59 -20.52
CA LEU A 225 5.49 -21.40 -19.87
C LEU A 225 7.01 -21.52 -19.63
N LYS A 226 7.47 -22.65 -19.08
CA LYS A 226 8.91 -22.93 -18.86
C LYS A 226 9.72 -22.90 -20.15
N ARG A 227 9.18 -23.44 -21.25
CA ARG A 227 9.84 -23.36 -22.58
C ARG A 227 10.01 -21.92 -23.07
N ARG A 228 9.02 -21.05 -22.86
CA ARG A 228 9.10 -19.63 -23.27
C ARG A 228 10.15 -18.88 -22.47
N TRP A 229 10.14 -19.03 -21.15
CA TRP A 229 11.17 -18.46 -20.28
C TRP A 229 12.56 -18.91 -20.71
N ARG A 230 12.77 -20.22 -20.83
CA ARG A 230 14.06 -20.79 -21.23
C ARG A 230 14.52 -20.25 -22.60
N TRP A 231 13.61 -20.09 -23.56
CA TRP A 231 13.93 -19.53 -24.87
C TRP A 231 14.37 -18.06 -24.81
N GLN A 232 13.65 -17.23 -24.05
CA GLN A 232 14.00 -15.81 -23.85
C GLN A 232 15.35 -15.68 -23.11
N GLN A 233 15.52 -16.39 -22.00
CA GLN A 233 16.77 -16.41 -21.24
C GLN A 233 17.95 -16.93 -22.09
N THR A 234 17.71 -17.89 -22.98
CA THR A 234 18.72 -18.37 -23.93
C THR A 234 19.17 -17.26 -24.89
N GLN A 235 18.27 -16.37 -25.33
CA GLN A 235 18.69 -15.24 -26.18
C GLN A 235 19.55 -14.25 -25.40
N GLN A 236 19.16 -13.91 -24.16
CA GLN A 236 19.94 -13.02 -23.31
C GLN A 236 21.32 -13.61 -22.97
N ASN A 237 21.38 -14.89 -22.61
CA ASN A 237 22.63 -15.57 -22.27
C ASN A 237 23.62 -15.59 -23.45
N LYS A 238 23.13 -15.68 -24.69
CA LYS A 238 23.98 -15.63 -25.89
C LYS A 238 24.71 -14.31 -26.03
N GLU A 239 24.14 -13.19 -25.61
CA GLU A 239 24.77 -11.87 -25.70
C GLU A 239 26.05 -11.78 -24.87
N VAL A 240 26.15 -12.61 -23.82
CA VAL A 240 27.30 -12.70 -22.90
C VAL A 240 28.03 -14.04 -23.00
N CYS A 241 27.78 -14.82 -24.07
CA CYS A 241 28.39 -16.14 -24.30
C CYS A 241 28.20 -17.15 -23.14
N LEU A 242 27.12 -17.01 -22.38
CA LEU A 242 26.76 -17.94 -21.31
C LEU A 242 25.91 -19.09 -21.88
N VAL A 243 26.20 -20.33 -21.48
CA VAL A 243 25.42 -21.51 -21.88
C VAL A 243 25.20 -22.35 -20.64
N TYR A 244 23.93 -22.54 -20.27
CA TYR A 244 23.56 -23.37 -19.13
C TYR A 244 23.50 -24.85 -19.47
N THR A 245 23.91 -25.69 -18.53
CA THR A 245 23.60 -27.13 -18.53
C THR A 245 22.13 -27.38 -18.17
N GLU A 246 21.62 -28.60 -18.38
CA GLU A 246 20.25 -28.94 -17.97
C GLU A 246 20.04 -28.83 -16.45
N GLU A 247 21.06 -29.15 -15.66
CA GLU A 247 21.02 -29.00 -14.20
C GLU A 247 20.95 -27.52 -13.78
N GLU A 248 21.63 -26.63 -14.50
CA GLU A 248 21.55 -25.19 -14.27
C GLU A 248 20.18 -24.64 -14.66
N TRP A 249 19.62 -25.07 -15.80
CA TRP A 249 18.24 -24.71 -16.17
C TRP A 249 17.21 -25.13 -15.13
N GLU A 250 17.37 -26.33 -14.56
CA GLU A 250 16.47 -26.79 -13.50
C GLU A 250 16.68 -26.00 -12.21
N ARG A 251 17.92 -25.62 -11.88
CA ARG A 251 18.22 -24.78 -10.71
C ARG A 251 17.59 -23.40 -10.83
N GLU A 252 17.80 -22.70 -11.93
CA GLU A 252 17.23 -21.37 -12.18
C GLU A 252 15.69 -21.41 -12.18
N TRP A 253 15.08 -22.46 -12.74
CA TRP A 253 13.64 -22.65 -12.66
C TRP A 253 13.13 -22.83 -11.21
N ASN A 254 13.87 -23.57 -10.39
CA ASN A 254 13.52 -23.75 -8.98
C ASN A 254 13.70 -22.46 -8.17
N GLU A 255 14.66 -21.59 -8.51
CA GLU A 255 14.76 -20.26 -7.90
C GLU A 255 13.56 -19.37 -8.27
N LEU A 256 13.12 -19.37 -9.54
CA LEU A 256 11.87 -18.67 -9.91
C LEU A 256 10.66 -19.17 -9.13
N LEU A 257 10.52 -20.50 -8.97
CA LEU A 257 9.46 -21.08 -8.14
C LEU A 257 9.53 -20.62 -6.69
N LYS A 258 10.74 -20.50 -6.13
CA LYS A 258 10.96 -20.03 -4.77
C LYS A 258 10.53 -18.56 -4.60
N LEU A 259 10.84 -17.69 -5.56
CA LEU A 259 10.40 -16.28 -5.55
C LEU A 259 8.87 -16.15 -5.53
N ALA A 260 8.18 -17.04 -6.25
CA ALA A 260 6.72 -17.10 -6.30
C ALA A 260 6.05 -17.63 -5.02
N SER A 261 6.78 -18.32 -4.14
CA SER A 261 6.24 -18.96 -2.94
C SER A 261 5.53 -17.99 -2.01
N SER A 262 4.45 -18.41 -1.34
CA SER A 262 3.79 -17.62 -0.30
C SER A 262 4.48 -17.68 1.07
N GLU A 263 5.65 -18.30 1.15
CA GLU A 263 6.46 -18.33 2.38
C GLU A 263 7.15 -16.98 2.60
N PRO A 264 6.98 -16.34 3.77
CA PRO A 264 7.71 -15.13 4.11
C PRO A 264 9.22 -15.39 4.19
N ARG A 265 10.02 -14.36 3.90
CA ARG A 265 11.46 -14.40 4.08
C ARG A 265 11.79 -14.62 5.55
N THR A 266 12.59 -15.65 5.84
CA THR A 266 13.13 -15.85 7.17
C THR A 266 14.20 -14.79 7.44
N HIS A 267 13.86 -13.79 8.26
CA HIS A 267 14.88 -12.96 8.87
C HIS A 267 15.68 -13.83 9.83
N PHE A 268 16.76 -14.45 9.36
CA PHE A 268 17.79 -14.96 10.25
C PHE A 268 18.43 -13.76 10.92
N SER A 269 17.87 -13.35 12.06
CA SER A 269 18.53 -12.43 12.97
C SER A 269 19.85 -13.08 13.37
N LYS A 270 20.95 -12.69 12.71
CA LYS A 270 22.31 -13.02 13.12
C LYS A 270 22.60 -12.25 14.40
N ASN A 271 22.03 -12.71 15.51
CA ASN A 271 22.53 -12.50 16.85
C ASN A 271 21.97 -13.62 17.73
N GLY A 272 22.84 -14.58 18.05
CA GLY A 272 22.59 -15.55 19.10
C GLY A 272 22.44 -14.85 20.43
N GLY A 273 21.38 -15.17 21.16
CA GLY A 273 21.13 -14.68 22.50
C GLY A 273 19.85 -15.28 23.05
N THR A 274 20.02 -16.23 23.96
CA THR A 274 18.97 -16.82 24.81
C THR A 274 18.03 -15.76 25.39
N GLY A 275 16.73 -15.92 25.20
CA GLY A 275 15.70 -15.17 25.92
C GLY A 275 14.38 -15.19 25.15
N GLY A 276 13.31 -15.68 25.79
CA GLY A 276 11.96 -15.73 25.20
C GLY A 276 11.55 -14.34 24.69
N GLY A 277 11.41 -14.23 23.38
CA GLY A 277 11.06 -13.00 22.68
C GLY A 277 9.57 -12.96 22.41
N VAL A 278 8.92 -11.95 22.93
CA VAL A 278 7.57 -11.52 22.57
C VAL A 278 7.58 -11.23 21.08
N ASP A 279 6.71 -11.89 20.30
CA ASP A 279 6.51 -11.63 18.87
C ASP A 279 6.10 -10.16 18.69
N ASN A 280 7.07 -9.28 18.43
CA ASN A 280 6.82 -8.08 17.66
C ASN A 280 6.55 -8.57 16.23
N SER A 281 5.28 -8.77 15.90
CA SER A 281 4.83 -9.20 14.58
C SER A 281 5.17 -8.11 13.54
N GLU A 282 6.40 -8.11 13.04
CA GLU A 282 6.72 -7.40 11.81
C GLU A 282 5.86 -8.02 10.68
N ASP A 283 5.27 -7.16 9.85
CA ASP A 283 4.47 -7.61 8.71
C ASP A 283 5.31 -8.57 7.83
N PRO A 284 4.74 -9.70 7.39
CA PRO A 284 5.50 -10.68 6.63
C PRO A 284 6.00 -10.07 5.32
N VAL A 285 7.31 -10.23 5.06
CA VAL A 285 7.95 -9.77 3.83
C VAL A 285 8.21 -10.95 2.91
N TYR A 286 7.82 -10.83 1.65
CA TYR A 286 7.94 -11.85 0.62
C TYR A 286 9.10 -11.55 -0.34
N GLU A 287 9.46 -12.55 -1.15
CA GLU A 287 10.43 -12.37 -2.23
C GLU A 287 9.87 -11.52 -3.37
N SER A 288 10.68 -10.66 -3.96
CA SER A 288 10.26 -9.85 -5.11
C SER A 288 10.13 -10.71 -6.37
N LEU A 289 9.20 -10.33 -7.25
CA LEU A 289 8.89 -11.07 -8.47
C LEU A 289 9.55 -10.45 -9.70
N GLU A 290 10.05 -11.31 -10.59
CA GLU A 290 10.68 -10.95 -11.87
C GLU A 290 9.70 -10.84 -13.07
N GLU A 291 10.22 -10.42 -14.23
CA GLU A 291 9.51 -10.23 -15.51
C GLU A 291 8.65 -11.44 -15.88
N PHE A 292 9.21 -12.66 -15.74
CA PHE A 292 8.50 -13.87 -16.09
C PHE A 292 7.24 -14.11 -15.24
N HIS A 293 7.21 -13.66 -13.99
CA HIS A 293 6.03 -13.77 -13.14
C HIS A 293 4.90 -12.85 -13.62
N VAL A 294 5.21 -11.71 -14.24
CA VAL A 294 4.20 -10.85 -14.90
C VAL A 294 3.57 -11.61 -16.09
N PHE A 295 4.39 -12.32 -16.87
CA PHE A 295 3.90 -13.15 -17.96
C PHE A 295 2.99 -14.29 -17.47
N VAL A 296 3.38 -14.99 -16.40
CA VAL A 296 2.53 -16.03 -15.79
C VAL A 296 1.25 -15.43 -15.24
N LEU A 297 1.31 -14.27 -14.58
CA LEU A 297 0.13 -13.57 -14.07
C LEU A 297 -0.88 -13.26 -15.18
N ALA A 298 -0.44 -12.84 -16.37
CA ALA A 298 -1.34 -12.62 -17.50
C ALA A 298 -2.14 -13.89 -17.87
N HIS A 299 -1.55 -15.08 -17.74
CA HIS A 299 -2.21 -16.37 -17.98
C HIS A 299 -3.24 -16.72 -16.90
N ILE A 300 -2.91 -16.46 -15.63
CA ILE A 300 -3.82 -16.64 -14.49
C ILE A 300 -5.07 -15.78 -14.70
N LEU A 301 -4.87 -14.52 -15.08
CA LEU A 301 -5.95 -13.56 -15.29
C LEU A 301 -6.67 -13.74 -16.63
N ARG A 302 -6.10 -14.52 -17.55
CA ARG A 302 -6.51 -14.62 -18.97
C ARG A 302 -6.73 -13.24 -19.58
N ARG A 303 -5.86 -12.29 -19.23
CA ARG A 303 -6.01 -10.87 -19.52
C ARG A 303 -4.64 -10.29 -19.86
N PRO A 304 -4.51 -9.51 -20.96
CA PRO A 304 -3.28 -8.81 -21.27
C PRO A 304 -2.84 -7.90 -20.12
N ILE A 305 -1.54 -7.86 -19.84
CA ILE A 305 -0.95 -6.89 -18.90
C ILE A 305 -0.04 -5.96 -19.69
N VAL A 306 -0.19 -4.66 -19.50
CA VAL A 306 0.67 -3.63 -20.06
C VAL A 306 1.44 -2.98 -18.91
N VAL A 307 2.76 -3.03 -18.95
CA VAL A 307 3.61 -2.41 -17.93
C VAL A 307 4.30 -1.18 -18.52
N VAL A 308 4.03 -0.03 -17.92
CA VAL A 308 4.69 1.24 -18.22
C VAL A 308 5.89 1.39 -17.29
N ALA A 309 7.09 1.48 -17.85
CA ALA A 309 8.34 1.64 -17.12
C ALA A 309 9.30 2.52 -17.92
N ASP A 310 10.35 3.04 -17.28
CA ASP A 310 11.52 3.49 -18.04
C ASP A 310 12.28 2.28 -18.61
N THR A 311 13.16 2.53 -19.58
CA THR A 311 13.89 1.47 -20.29
C THR A 311 15.25 1.16 -19.66
N MET A 312 15.80 2.10 -18.89
CA MET A 312 17.15 2.00 -18.33
C MET A 312 17.14 2.50 -16.88
N LEU A 313 17.78 1.76 -15.99
CA LEU A 313 18.22 2.25 -14.69
C LEU A 313 19.33 3.26 -14.90
N ARG A 314 19.33 4.31 -14.08
CA ARG A 314 20.35 5.37 -14.11
C ARG A 314 21.15 5.37 -12.82
N ASP A 315 22.45 5.65 -12.92
CA ASP A 315 23.31 5.84 -11.77
C ASP A 315 23.10 7.22 -11.11
N SER A 316 23.88 7.53 -10.06
CA SER A 316 23.83 8.82 -9.38
C SER A 316 24.28 10.00 -10.24
N GLY A 317 24.98 9.76 -11.35
CA GLY A 317 25.34 10.75 -12.36
C GLY A 317 24.26 10.96 -13.43
N GLY A 318 23.22 10.11 -13.46
CA GLY A 318 22.16 10.13 -14.46
C GLY A 318 22.47 9.30 -15.72
N GLU A 319 23.62 8.63 -15.77
CA GLU A 319 24.07 7.81 -16.89
C GLU A 319 23.36 6.45 -16.89
N ALA A 320 23.14 5.88 -18.07
CA ALA A 320 22.48 4.58 -18.19
C ALA A 320 23.36 3.46 -17.62
N PHE A 321 22.81 2.71 -16.66
CA PHE A 321 23.50 1.66 -15.93
C PHE A 321 23.10 0.25 -16.42
N ALA A 322 21.81 -0.05 -16.45
CA ALA A 322 21.30 -1.37 -16.84
C ALA A 322 19.88 -1.29 -17.40
N PRO A 323 19.46 -2.18 -18.31
CA PRO A 323 18.10 -2.19 -18.82
C PRO A 323 17.07 -2.58 -17.75
N ILE A 324 15.88 -1.99 -17.82
CA ILE A 324 14.73 -2.38 -17.01
C ILE A 324 13.88 -3.38 -17.82
N PRO A 325 13.76 -4.64 -17.39
CA PRO A 325 13.14 -5.69 -18.22
C PRO A 325 11.61 -5.68 -18.18
N PHE A 326 10.99 -4.89 -17.30
CA PHE A 326 9.55 -5.01 -17.03
C PHE A 326 8.65 -4.30 -18.05
N GLY A 327 9.13 -3.25 -18.73
CA GLY A 327 8.30 -2.45 -19.63
C GLY A 327 7.88 -3.23 -20.87
N GLY A 328 6.57 -3.33 -21.15
CA GLY A 328 6.09 -4.07 -22.32
C GLY A 328 4.66 -4.57 -22.23
N ILE A 329 4.34 -5.53 -23.11
CA ILE A 329 3.01 -6.14 -23.24
C ILE A 329 3.14 -7.65 -22.99
N TYR A 330 2.38 -8.14 -22.01
CA TYR A 330 2.35 -9.54 -21.60
C TYR A 330 1.01 -10.13 -21.99
N LEU A 331 1.03 -11.07 -22.95
CA LEU A 331 -0.17 -11.72 -23.46
C LEU A 331 -0.28 -13.15 -22.89
N PRO A 332 -1.49 -13.64 -22.57
CA PRO A 332 -1.74 -15.02 -22.16
C PRO A 332 -1.66 -16.00 -23.35
N LEU A 333 -0.48 -16.13 -23.96
CA LEU A 333 -0.27 -16.82 -25.24
C LEU A 333 -0.54 -18.34 -25.19
N GLU A 334 -0.49 -18.98 -24.02
CA GLU A 334 -0.85 -20.39 -23.86
C GLU A 334 -2.37 -20.60 -23.68
N VAL A 335 -3.16 -19.52 -23.73
CA VAL A 335 -4.62 -19.55 -23.66
C VAL A 335 -5.19 -19.11 -25.00
N LEU A 336 -6.22 -19.81 -25.48
CA LEU A 336 -6.90 -19.43 -26.73
C LEU A 336 -7.51 -18.02 -26.61
N PRO A 337 -7.36 -17.14 -27.62
CA PRO A 337 -7.82 -15.75 -27.53
C PRO A 337 -9.31 -15.57 -27.21
N ASN A 338 -10.17 -16.51 -27.64
CA ASN A 338 -11.61 -16.49 -27.33
C ASN A 338 -11.93 -16.81 -25.86
N ARG A 339 -10.94 -17.23 -25.07
CA ARG A 339 -11.03 -17.45 -23.62
C ARG A 339 -10.33 -16.35 -22.83
N CYS A 340 -9.93 -15.26 -23.49
CA CYS A 340 -9.22 -14.14 -22.88
C CYS A 340 -10.03 -12.85 -22.94
N HIS A 341 -9.84 -12.00 -21.93
CA HIS A 341 -10.33 -10.64 -21.96
C HIS A 341 -9.47 -9.78 -22.89
N CYS A 342 -10.10 -8.88 -23.64
CA CYS A 342 -9.39 -7.98 -24.55
C CYS A 342 -8.94 -6.67 -23.87
N SER A 343 -9.61 -6.28 -22.77
CA SER A 343 -9.24 -5.08 -22.00
C SER A 343 -7.97 -5.37 -21.18
N PRO A 344 -6.87 -4.60 -21.34
CA PRO A 344 -5.66 -4.86 -20.58
C PRO A 344 -5.78 -4.42 -19.12
N LEU A 345 -5.00 -5.05 -18.26
CA LEU A 345 -4.62 -4.50 -16.97
C LEU A 345 -3.36 -3.64 -17.19
N VAL A 346 -3.36 -2.40 -16.72
CA VAL A 346 -2.23 -1.47 -16.93
C VAL A 346 -1.53 -1.24 -15.59
N LEU A 347 -0.22 -1.48 -15.57
CA LEU A 347 0.64 -1.34 -14.40
C LEU A 347 1.77 -0.33 -14.69
N ALA A 348 2.30 0.29 -13.65
CA ALA A 348 3.54 1.04 -13.67
C ALA A 348 4.62 0.26 -12.91
N TYR A 349 5.86 0.36 -13.37
CA TYR A 349 7.04 -0.11 -12.65
C TYR A 349 8.07 1.02 -12.55
N ASP A 350 8.49 1.33 -11.33
CA ASP A 350 9.57 2.27 -11.03
C ASP A 350 10.26 1.84 -9.73
N GLN A 351 11.58 2.00 -9.63
CA GLN A 351 12.36 1.77 -8.39
C GLN A 351 12.01 0.47 -7.63
N ALA A 352 11.98 -0.66 -8.35
CA ALA A 352 11.64 -1.99 -7.80
C ALA A 352 10.23 -2.10 -7.19
N HIS A 353 9.30 -1.28 -7.66
CA HIS A 353 7.94 -1.20 -7.14
C HIS A 353 6.90 -1.17 -8.26
N PHE A 354 5.80 -1.92 -8.05
CA PHE A 354 4.68 -1.98 -8.98
C PHE A 354 3.48 -1.20 -8.44
N SER A 355 2.85 -0.43 -9.33
CA SER A 355 1.63 0.33 -9.04
C SER A 355 0.56 0.06 -10.10
N ALA A 356 -0.71 0.04 -9.72
CA ALA A 356 -1.82 -0.07 -10.68
C ALA A 356 -2.05 1.29 -11.36
N LEU A 357 -2.09 1.35 -12.69
CA LEU A 357 -2.41 2.57 -13.41
C LEU A 357 -3.92 2.64 -13.68
N VAL A 358 -4.59 3.59 -13.05
CA VAL A 358 -6.05 3.75 -13.12
C VAL A 358 -6.43 5.13 -13.63
N SER A 359 -7.57 5.23 -14.32
CA SER A 359 -8.13 6.51 -14.73
C SER A 359 -9.11 7.05 -13.70
N MET A 360 -9.33 8.36 -13.70
CA MET A 360 -10.49 8.95 -13.02
C MET A 360 -11.75 8.87 -13.90
N GLU A 361 -12.90 8.71 -13.25
CA GLU A 361 -14.21 8.87 -13.86
C GLU A 361 -14.37 10.29 -14.42
N GLN A 362 -15.14 10.43 -15.50
CA GLN A 362 -15.48 11.72 -16.10
C GLN A 362 -16.99 11.84 -16.23
N LYS A 363 -17.53 13.06 -16.05
CA LYS A 363 -18.96 13.35 -16.08
C LYS A 363 -19.70 12.84 -17.32
N ASP A 364 -19.02 12.73 -18.47
CA ASP A 364 -19.64 12.28 -19.72
C ASP A 364 -19.90 10.76 -19.79
N GLN A 365 -19.30 9.95 -18.92
CA GLN A 365 -19.45 8.48 -18.93
C GLN A 365 -20.77 7.98 -18.32
N GLN A 366 -21.43 8.78 -17.47
CA GLN A 366 -22.72 8.41 -16.89
C GLN A 366 -23.85 8.34 -17.93
N ARG A 367 -23.69 8.98 -19.10
CA ARG A 367 -24.69 8.92 -20.19
C ARG A 367 -24.62 7.66 -21.04
N GLU A 368 -23.44 7.03 -21.16
CA GLU A 368 -23.26 5.83 -22.00
C GLU A 368 -23.47 4.53 -21.22
N GLN A 369 -23.19 4.49 -19.91
CA GLN A 369 -23.44 3.30 -19.09
C GLN A 369 -24.94 3.03 -18.80
N GLY A 370 -25.82 3.99 -19.09
CA GLY A 370 -27.28 3.81 -19.00
C GLY A 370 -27.94 3.26 -20.26
N MET A 371 -27.16 2.86 -21.28
CA MET A 371 -27.65 2.42 -22.60
C MET A 371 -27.07 1.06 -23.06
N LEU A 372 -26.62 0.21 -22.13
CA LEU A 372 -26.30 -1.19 -22.39
C LEU A 372 -27.22 -2.13 -21.63
#